data_AF-A0A377GJW4-F1
#
_entry.id   AF-A0A377GJW4-F1
#
_cell.length_a   1.000
_cell.length_b   1.000
_cell.length_c   1.000
_cell.angle_alpha   90.00
_cell.angle_beta   90.00
_cell.angle_gamma   90.00
#
_symmetry.space_group_name_H-M   'P 1'
#
loop_
_entity.id
_entity.type
_entity.pdbx_description
1 polymer ?
#
loop_
_entity_poly.entity_id
_entity_poly.type
_entity_poly.pdbx_seq_one_letter_code
_entity_poly.pdbx_strand_id
1 'polypeptide(L)'
;MSKSGTFPEFLTVNKKTDNFFISINKQGPHSFVMLGVYDQNKVRHLLCRVGKFGNVGAIASDLHLVEHLPDDLTKYKKSYVYCNDVAEKKMYYIKEGCDLHSWSELPVDLEKFKESYIYCNNKEGKKLYYIKSDGTSEEVTINDFILFDNNLKKIKKNKSNLWHLTTEQVNSLITADGGHNLGIAEEVKIADFDKFDRNINKINPKKASRLHLSGAQFYEMITLNGGYTQDVDSDYFMQMEFICNALFFANKGVLMDEGISRKKRHRSKISYQAYDITYEQYVEFLRVLEASQSFYNQFKCYKPHTTTDEEVTLKFGGEKILPPLDVNQINPNDIDVNRIKASVSELHVGNTCRHSAIALIEATQHAPVSSLVSSTFFMELPYETELEFGSPSENIPFYVLPQPPIAFFVSNNTKKNLITKLYERMENMLLLEPCSSSTQKKFLRLKELYLDIVGPSQNFSLDELLTHIQNWKKENKTTLETLRKTYFWDTLPFIKRQSSTMKLITEVEEELQRNRTLKPDS
;
A
#
# COMPACT_ATOMS: atom_id res chain seq x y z
N MET A 1 -15.35 26.67 5.42
CA MET A 1 -15.04 26.83 3.99
C MET A 1 -15.16 25.47 3.33
N SER A 2 -16.14 25.31 2.44
CA SER A 2 -16.45 24.05 1.77
C SER A 2 -15.35 23.65 0.80
N LYS A 3 -14.85 22.43 0.87
CA LYS A 3 -14.22 21.81 -0.29
C LYS A 3 -14.79 20.41 -0.48
N SER A 4 -15.70 20.33 -1.45
CA SER A 4 -15.91 19.11 -2.23
C SER A 4 -14.54 18.56 -2.65
N GLY A 5 -14.37 17.23 -2.67
CA GLY A 5 -13.14 16.54 -3.07
C GLY A 5 -12.75 16.69 -4.56
N THR A 6 -13.07 17.83 -5.16
CA THR A 6 -12.76 18.23 -6.54
C THR A 6 -11.37 18.85 -6.58
N PHE A 7 -10.44 18.18 -7.23
CA PHE A 7 -9.11 18.68 -7.56
C PHE A 7 -9.14 19.42 -8.91
N PRO A 8 -8.27 20.42 -9.13
CA PRO A 8 -8.23 21.14 -10.39
C PRO A 8 -7.75 20.22 -11.53
N GLU A 9 -8.21 20.46 -12.76
CA GLU A 9 -7.69 19.72 -13.93
C GLU A 9 -6.22 20.07 -14.20
N PHE A 10 -5.85 21.33 -13.94
CA PHE A 10 -4.50 21.86 -14.15
C PHE A 10 -3.92 22.41 -12.85
N LEU A 11 -2.63 22.20 -12.64
CA LEU A 11 -1.86 22.73 -11.52
C LEU A 11 -0.57 23.36 -12.04
N THR A 12 -0.29 24.61 -11.67
CA THR A 12 1.01 25.24 -11.98
C THR A 12 1.92 25.13 -10.77
N VAL A 13 3.16 24.68 -10.99
CA VAL A 13 4.18 24.48 -9.96
C VAL A 13 5.47 25.19 -10.40
N ASN A 14 6.09 25.93 -9.49
CA ASN A 14 7.38 26.54 -9.72
C ASN A 14 8.50 25.57 -9.32
N LYS A 15 9.28 25.13 -10.30
CA LYS A 15 10.33 24.12 -10.14
C LYS A 15 11.46 24.55 -9.20
N LYS A 16 11.62 25.85 -8.93
CA LYS A 16 12.68 26.39 -8.07
C LYS A 16 12.22 26.62 -6.64
N THR A 17 10.96 27.03 -6.44
CA THR A 17 10.46 27.43 -5.12
C THR A 17 9.51 26.43 -4.48
N ASP A 18 8.80 25.64 -5.28
CA ASP A 18 7.93 24.59 -4.76
C ASP A 18 8.73 23.32 -4.53
N ASN A 19 8.47 22.66 -3.39
CA ASN A 19 9.19 21.46 -3.01
C ASN A 19 8.37 20.21 -3.35
N PHE A 20 8.98 19.28 -4.05
CA PHE A 20 8.38 17.99 -4.35
C PHE A 20 8.77 16.96 -3.31
N PHE A 21 7.87 16.02 -3.03
CA PHE A 21 8.16 14.88 -2.18
C PHE A 21 7.74 13.56 -2.80
N ILE A 22 8.41 12.50 -2.35
CA ILE A 22 7.95 11.12 -2.45
C ILE A 22 7.84 10.54 -1.04
N SER A 23 6.81 9.75 -0.77
CA SER A 23 6.68 9.06 0.51
C SER A 23 6.28 7.62 0.35
N ILE A 24 6.83 6.78 1.22
CA ILE A 24 6.32 5.44 1.47
C ILE A 24 5.31 5.54 2.59
N ASN A 25 4.19 4.83 2.45
CA ASN A 25 3.07 4.91 3.36
C ASN A 25 2.60 3.51 3.70
N LYS A 26 1.89 3.39 4.82
CA LYS A 26 1.24 2.16 5.27
C LYS A 26 -0.16 2.49 5.77
N GLN A 27 -1.15 1.74 5.33
CA GLN A 27 -2.51 1.79 5.85
C GLN A 27 -2.97 0.36 6.11
N GLY A 28 -3.15 0.00 7.39
CA GLY A 28 -3.40 -1.39 7.76
C GLY A 28 -2.29 -2.28 7.18
N PRO A 29 -2.59 -3.34 6.43
CA PRO A 29 -1.55 -4.15 5.81
C PRO A 29 -0.98 -3.57 4.53
N HIS A 30 -1.61 -2.57 3.92
CA HIS A 30 -1.21 -2.14 2.60
C HIS A 30 -0.11 -1.08 2.63
N SER A 31 0.85 -1.19 1.71
CA SER A 31 1.92 -0.21 1.51
C SER A 31 1.84 0.40 0.12
N PHE A 32 1.95 1.73 0.06
CA PHE A 32 1.81 2.50 -1.17
C PHE A 32 2.73 3.72 -1.16
N VAL A 33 2.97 4.27 -2.36
CA VAL A 33 3.79 5.45 -2.58
C VAL A 33 2.90 6.66 -2.87
N MET A 34 3.22 7.80 -2.28
CA MET A 34 2.61 9.09 -2.59
C MET A 34 3.66 10.05 -3.14
N LEU A 35 3.28 10.86 -4.12
CA LEU A 35 4.09 11.97 -4.60
C LEU A 35 3.25 13.24 -4.58
N GLY A 36 3.87 14.36 -4.25
CA GLY A 36 3.16 15.62 -4.15
C GLY A 36 4.07 16.83 -4.11
N VAL A 37 3.44 17.99 -3.99
CA VAL A 37 4.06 19.27 -3.65
C VAL A 37 3.74 19.59 -2.21
N TYR A 38 4.73 20.07 -1.48
CA TYR A 38 4.59 20.45 -0.09
C TYR A 38 5.23 21.83 0.17
N ASP A 39 4.79 22.46 1.26
CA ASP A 39 5.37 23.69 1.79
C ASP A 39 5.54 23.53 3.30
N GLN A 40 6.76 23.78 3.76
CA GLN A 40 7.20 23.51 5.13
C GLN A 40 6.87 22.07 5.57
N ASN A 41 5.91 21.90 6.49
CA ASN A 41 5.48 20.60 7.00
C ASN A 41 4.04 20.29 6.58
N LYS A 42 3.61 20.74 5.40
CA LYS A 42 2.23 20.54 4.90
C LYS A 42 2.23 20.17 3.42
N VAL A 43 1.47 19.13 3.08
CA VAL A 43 1.20 18.78 1.69
C VAL A 43 0.22 19.79 1.11
N ARG A 44 0.60 20.44 0.00
CA ARG A 44 -0.27 21.37 -0.74
C ARG A 44 -1.10 20.64 -1.79
N HIS A 45 -0.45 19.76 -2.55
CA HIS A 45 -1.06 19.03 -3.65
C HIS A 45 -0.52 17.61 -3.71
N LEU A 46 -1.42 16.63 -3.67
CA LEU A 46 -1.06 15.25 -4.00
C LEU A 46 -1.11 15.07 -5.52
N LEU A 47 0.01 14.67 -6.11
CA LEU A 47 0.18 14.55 -7.55
C LEU A 47 -0.08 13.13 -8.05
N CYS A 48 0.33 12.13 -7.28
CA CYS A 48 0.21 10.72 -7.64
C CYS A 48 0.15 9.84 -6.40
N ARG A 49 -0.58 8.73 -6.49
CA ARG A 49 -0.56 7.68 -5.46
C ARG A 49 -0.69 6.31 -6.10
N VAL A 50 0.22 5.40 -5.78
CA VAL A 50 0.26 4.06 -6.38
C VAL A 50 0.62 3.01 -5.34
N GLY A 51 0.01 1.84 -5.45
CA GLY A 51 0.23 0.71 -4.55
C GLY A 51 0.40 -0.56 -5.35
N LYS A 52 1.15 -1.52 -4.82
CA LYS A 52 1.19 -2.87 -5.40
C LYS A 52 0.07 -3.69 -4.81
N PHE A 53 -0.73 -4.25 -5.70
CA PHE A 53 -1.81 -5.15 -5.34
C PHE A 53 -1.43 -6.54 -5.82
N GLY A 54 -1.82 -7.53 -5.01
CA GLY A 54 -1.85 -8.89 -5.50
C GLY A 54 -2.88 -8.92 -6.62
N ASN A 55 -2.52 -9.54 -7.73
CA ASN A 55 -3.50 -10.10 -8.63
C ASN A 55 -4.26 -11.11 -7.79
N VAL A 56 -5.36 -10.66 -7.19
CA VAL A 56 -6.18 -11.47 -6.31
C VAL A 56 -6.47 -12.73 -7.11
N GLY A 57 -6.07 -13.87 -6.58
CA GLY A 57 -6.37 -15.16 -7.15
C GLY A 57 -7.87 -15.44 -7.11
N ALA A 58 -8.67 -14.66 -7.83
CA ALA A 58 -9.61 -15.28 -8.74
C ALA A 58 -8.73 -16.09 -9.71
N ILE A 59 -8.42 -17.32 -9.31
CA ILE A 59 -7.87 -18.41 -10.12
C ILE A 59 -8.44 -18.19 -11.51
N ALA A 60 -7.63 -17.88 -12.53
CA ALA A 60 -8.08 -17.38 -13.84
C ALA A 60 -9.53 -17.79 -14.13
N SER A 61 -10.46 -16.91 -13.80
CA SER A 61 -11.83 -17.36 -13.56
C SER A 61 -12.55 -17.27 -14.87
N ASP A 62 -13.11 -18.41 -15.29
CA ASP A 62 -14.00 -18.40 -16.43
C ASP A 62 -15.24 -17.60 -16.06
N LEU A 63 -15.49 -16.55 -16.84
CA LEU A 63 -16.75 -15.83 -16.82
C LEU A 63 -17.63 -16.42 -17.91
N HIS A 64 -18.69 -17.10 -17.48
CA HIS A 64 -19.69 -17.65 -18.37
C HIS A 64 -20.81 -16.63 -18.55
N LEU A 65 -21.12 -16.33 -19.80
CA LEU A 65 -22.20 -15.41 -20.17
C LEU A 65 -23.41 -16.25 -20.56
N VAL A 66 -24.48 -16.14 -19.77
CA VAL A 66 -25.72 -16.90 -19.97
C VAL A 66 -26.92 -15.97 -19.89
N GLU A 67 -28.03 -16.35 -20.52
CA GLU A 67 -29.29 -15.58 -20.43
C GLU A 67 -29.94 -15.77 -19.06
N HIS A 68 -29.97 -17.01 -18.56
CA HIS A 68 -30.52 -17.36 -17.24
C HIS A 68 -29.56 -18.30 -16.49
N LEU A 69 -29.66 -18.32 -15.15
CA LEU A 69 -28.85 -19.22 -14.33
C LEU A 69 -29.28 -20.68 -14.62
N PRO A 70 -28.38 -21.56 -15.09
CA PRO A 70 -28.76 -22.93 -15.43
C PRO A 70 -29.06 -23.77 -14.18
N ASP A 71 -30.03 -24.67 -14.27
CA ASP A 71 -30.37 -25.59 -13.18
C ASP A 71 -29.20 -26.52 -12.81
N ASP A 72 -28.43 -26.93 -13.82
CA ASP A 72 -27.19 -27.68 -13.64
C ASP A 72 -25.97 -26.75 -13.65
N LEU A 73 -25.41 -26.54 -12.46
CA LEU A 73 -24.25 -25.68 -12.22
C LEU A 73 -22.92 -26.43 -12.22
N THR A 74 -22.92 -27.75 -12.44
CA THR A 74 -21.73 -28.59 -12.28
C THR A 74 -20.61 -28.27 -13.27
N LYS A 75 -20.95 -27.77 -14.45
CA LYS A 75 -20.00 -27.35 -15.49
C LYS A 75 -19.37 -25.98 -15.25
N TYR A 76 -19.83 -25.26 -14.22
CA TYR A 76 -19.37 -23.90 -13.89
C TYR A 76 -18.60 -23.84 -12.56
N LYS A 77 -18.18 -24.98 -12.00
CA LYS A 77 -17.43 -25.03 -10.74
C LYS A 77 -16.21 -24.09 -10.78
N LYS A 78 -15.97 -23.35 -9.68
CA LYS A 78 -14.89 -22.34 -9.56
C LYS A 78 -14.95 -21.23 -10.61
N SER A 79 -16.12 -20.99 -11.18
CA SER A 79 -16.31 -20.03 -12.26
C SER A 79 -17.38 -19.02 -11.86
N TYR A 80 -17.39 -17.90 -12.57
CA TYR A 80 -18.44 -16.91 -12.43
C TYR A 80 -19.45 -17.07 -13.55
N VAL A 81 -20.72 -16.96 -13.21
CA VAL A 81 -21.83 -16.99 -14.15
C VAL A 81 -22.49 -15.63 -14.13
N TYR A 82 -22.43 -14.92 -15.25
CA TYR A 82 -23.15 -13.68 -15.44
C TYR A 82 -24.44 -13.95 -16.22
N CYS A 83 -25.57 -13.75 -15.56
CA CYS A 83 -26.91 -13.90 -16.11
C CYS A 83 -27.40 -12.54 -16.59
N ASN A 84 -27.60 -12.43 -17.90
CA ASN A 84 -28.14 -11.24 -18.55
C ASN A 84 -29.60 -11.48 -18.95
N ASP A 85 -30.45 -11.70 -17.94
CA ASP A 85 -31.89 -11.82 -18.11
C ASP A 85 -32.51 -10.43 -18.31
N VAL A 86 -33.56 -10.36 -19.13
CA VAL A 86 -34.35 -9.15 -19.40
C VAL A 86 -35.01 -8.61 -18.13
N ALA A 87 -35.28 -9.46 -17.13
CA ALA A 87 -35.90 -9.05 -15.88
C ALA A 87 -34.91 -8.54 -14.82
N GLU A 88 -33.72 -9.16 -14.69
CA GLU A 88 -32.74 -8.80 -13.66
C GLU A 88 -31.34 -9.32 -14.03
N LYS A 89 -30.34 -8.44 -14.08
CA LYS A 89 -28.94 -8.81 -14.32
C LYS A 89 -28.32 -9.27 -13.00
N LYS A 90 -27.72 -10.47 -12.99
CA LYS A 90 -27.09 -11.04 -11.78
C LYS A 90 -25.77 -11.70 -12.10
N MET A 91 -24.88 -11.72 -11.10
CA MET A 91 -23.61 -12.41 -11.19
C MET A 91 -23.49 -13.39 -10.03
N TYR A 92 -23.02 -14.59 -10.34
CA TYR A 92 -22.90 -15.67 -9.37
C TYR A 92 -21.48 -16.22 -9.36
N TYR A 93 -20.96 -16.53 -8.18
CA TYR A 93 -19.78 -17.39 -8.02
C TYR A 93 -20.22 -18.81 -7.68
N ILE A 94 -19.80 -19.79 -8.47
CA ILE A 94 -20.20 -21.19 -8.30
C ILE A 94 -19.13 -21.93 -7.49
N LYS A 95 -19.51 -22.34 -6.27
CA LYS A 95 -18.61 -23.02 -5.33
C LYS A 95 -18.24 -24.42 -5.83
N GLU A 96 -17.03 -24.88 -5.53
CA GLU A 96 -16.55 -26.21 -5.98
C GLU A 96 -17.19 -27.37 -5.20
N GLY A 97 -17.80 -27.07 -4.06
CA GLY A 97 -18.24 -28.04 -3.07
C GLY A 97 -17.80 -27.60 -1.68
N CYS A 98 -17.74 -28.54 -0.75
CA CYS A 98 -17.25 -28.30 0.61
C CYS A 98 -16.64 -29.58 1.18
N ASP A 99 -15.76 -29.42 2.16
CA ASP A 99 -15.22 -30.57 2.87
C ASP A 99 -16.21 -31.11 3.91
N LEU A 100 -16.19 -32.42 4.12
CA LEU A 100 -16.90 -33.15 5.16
C LEU A 100 -15.87 -33.93 5.98
N HIS A 101 -15.81 -33.62 7.27
CA HIS A 101 -14.94 -34.27 8.23
C HIS A 101 -15.71 -35.28 9.07
N SER A 102 -15.16 -36.46 9.31
CA SER A 102 -15.72 -37.45 10.24
C SER A 102 -15.04 -37.39 11.58
N TRP A 103 -15.81 -37.20 12.64
CA TRP A 103 -15.32 -37.20 14.00
C TRP A 103 -16.24 -38.00 14.94
N SER A 104 -15.73 -38.38 16.11
CA SER A 104 -16.59 -38.89 17.18
C SER A 104 -17.39 -37.75 17.81
N GLU A 105 -16.76 -36.60 18.04
CA GLU A 105 -17.34 -35.43 18.71
C GLU A 105 -16.89 -34.15 18.02
N LEU A 106 -17.61 -33.05 18.25
CA LEU A 106 -17.28 -31.75 17.66
C LEU A 106 -15.96 -31.24 18.27
N PRO A 107 -14.93 -30.91 17.47
CA PRO A 107 -13.67 -30.38 17.99
C PRO A 107 -13.86 -29.07 18.75
N VAL A 108 -13.03 -28.84 19.78
CA VAL A 108 -13.03 -27.58 20.55
C VAL A 108 -12.50 -26.41 19.72
N ASP A 109 -11.53 -26.67 18.86
CA ASP A 109 -10.97 -25.69 17.92
C ASP A 109 -11.56 -25.92 16.52
N LEU A 110 -12.40 -24.99 16.09
CA LEU A 110 -13.11 -25.04 14.81
C LEU A 110 -12.41 -24.25 13.70
N GLU A 111 -11.33 -23.53 14.01
CA GLU A 111 -10.68 -22.59 13.09
C GLU A 111 -10.19 -23.26 11.81
N LYS A 112 -9.76 -24.53 11.91
CA LYS A 112 -9.26 -25.33 10.77
C LYS A 112 -10.35 -25.96 9.92
N PHE A 113 -11.61 -25.80 10.32
CA PHE A 113 -12.76 -26.44 9.68
C PHE A 113 -13.72 -25.43 9.06
N LYS A 114 -13.32 -24.15 8.94
CA LYS A 114 -14.15 -23.11 8.34
C LYS A 114 -14.65 -23.50 6.95
N GLU A 115 -15.93 -23.21 6.72
CA GLU A 115 -16.67 -23.51 5.49
C GLU A 115 -16.79 -25.01 5.15
N SER A 116 -16.69 -25.87 6.17
CA SER A 116 -16.81 -27.32 6.03
C SER A 116 -17.91 -27.89 6.92
N TYR A 117 -18.27 -29.14 6.66
CA TYR A 117 -19.14 -29.92 7.52
C TYR A 117 -18.34 -30.84 8.44
N ILE A 118 -18.84 -31.05 9.66
CA ILE A 118 -18.33 -32.06 10.60
C ILE A 118 -19.45 -33.03 10.92
N TYR A 119 -19.31 -34.27 10.48
CA TYR A 119 -20.20 -35.38 10.82
C TYR A 119 -19.68 -36.10 12.07
N CYS A 120 -20.42 -35.93 13.16
CA CYS A 120 -20.17 -36.57 14.45
C CYS A 120 -21.00 -37.84 14.58
N ASN A 121 -20.34 -38.97 14.86
CA ASN A 121 -21.00 -40.25 15.09
C ASN A 121 -20.44 -40.88 16.36
N ASN A 122 -21.19 -40.77 17.47
CA ASN A 122 -20.81 -41.31 18.77
C ASN A 122 -21.94 -42.19 19.36
N LYS A 123 -21.75 -42.61 20.62
CA LYS A 123 -22.72 -43.44 21.35
C LYS A 123 -24.02 -42.70 21.68
N GLU A 124 -24.00 -41.38 21.70
CA GLU A 124 -25.15 -40.53 22.04
C GLU A 124 -26.03 -40.23 20.81
N GLY A 125 -25.47 -40.40 19.61
CA GLY A 125 -26.21 -40.28 18.36
C GLY A 125 -25.33 -39.79 17.21
N LYS A 126 -26.01 -39.42 16.13
CA LYS A 126 -25.40 -38.84 14.94
C LYS A 126 -25.81 -37.39 14.81
N LYS A 127 -24.85 -36.54 14.50
CA LYS A 127 -25.06 -35.10 14.30
C LYS A 127 -24.20 -34.61 13.15
N LEU A 128 -24.69 -33.61 12.43
CA LEU A 128 -23.94 -32.92 11.40
C LEU A 128 -23.84 -31.46 11.78
N TYR A 129 -22.65 -30.89 11.70
CA TYR A 129 -22.42 -29.47 11.95
C TYR A 129 -21.87 -28.82 10.68
N TYR A 130 -22.27 -27.58 10.40
CA TYR A 130 -21.60 -26.72 9.43
C TYR A 130 -20.81 -25.66 10.18
N ILE A 131 -19.54 -25.49 9.82
CA ILE A 131 -18.67 -24.48 10.41
C ILE A 131 -18.66 -23.27 9.48
N LYS A 132 -19.12 -22.14 10.00
CA LYS A 132 -19.21 -20.88 9.25
C LYS A 132 -17.82 -20.27 9.05
N SER A 133 -17.73 -19.31 8.14
CA SER A 133 -16.48 -18.59 7.85
C SER A 133 -15.94 -17.81 9.06
N ASP A 134 -16.81 -17.41 9.99
CA ASP A 134 -16.44 -16.78 11.26
C ASP A 134 -15.92 -17.78 12.33
N GLY A 135 -15.93 -19.09 12.04
CA GLY A 135 -15.49 -20.15 12.94
C GLY A 135 -16.56 -20.65 13.90
N THR A 136 -17.77 -20.10 13.87
CA THR A 136 -18.91 -20.62 14.64
C THR A 136 -19.50 -21.87 13.99
N SER A 137 -20.16 -22.73 14.77
CA SER A 137 -20.83 -23.93 14.25
C SER A 137 -22.34 -23.80 14.30
N GLU A 138 -23.01 -24.44 13.34
CA GLU A 138 -24.46 -24.60 13.28
C GLU A 138 -24.80 -26.08 13.11
N GLU A 139 -25.70 -26.59 13.95
CA GLU A 139 -26.19 -27.97 13.81
C GLU A 139 -27.15 -28.06 12.62
N VAL A 140 -26.86 -28.99 11.72
CA VAL A 140 -27.59 -29.22 10.48
C VAL A 140 -28.56 -30.36 10.68
N THR A 141 -29.85 -30.07 10.50
CA THR A 141 -30.90 -31.09 10.58
C THR A 141 -30.75 -32.11 9.45
N ILE A 142 -30.80 -33.40 9.78
CA ILE A 142 -30.81 -34.50 8.82
C ILE A 142 -31.96 -35.40 9.22
N ASN A 143 -32.91 -35.61 8.31
CA ASN A 143 -34.15 -36.34 8.61
C ASN A 143 -33.90 -37.84 8.74
N ASP A 144 -33.02 -38.42 7.92
CA ASP A 144 -32.71 -39.84 7.93
C ASP A 144 -31.19 -40.10 7.85
N PHE A 145 -30.55 -40.18 9.01
CA PHE A 145 -29.14 -40.52 9.12
C PHE A 145 -28.79 -41.93 8.59
N ILE A 146 -29.76 -42.83 8.40
CA ILE A 146 -29.53 -44.14 7.77
C ILE A 146 -29.35 -43.94 6.26
N LEU A 147 -30.23 -43.14 5.64
CA LEU A 147 -30.11 -42.75 4.24
C LEU A 147 -28.82 -41.95 3.99
N PHE A 148 -28.52 -40.98 4.86
CA PHE A 148 -27.28 -40.20 4.84
C PHE A 148 -26.05 -41.11 4.82
N ASP A 149 -25.94 -42.04 5.78
CA ASP A 149 -24.80 -42.97 5.87
C ASP A 149 -24.68 -43.87 4.64
N ASN A 150 -25.80 -44.34 4.10
CA ASN A 150 -25.80 -45.19 2.92
C ASN A 150 -25.32 -44.42 1.69
N ASN A 151 -25.74 -43.17 1.52
CA ASN A 151 -25.26 -42.32 0.44
C ASN A 151 -23.80 -41.92 0.64
N LEU A 152 -23.39 -41.63 1.88
CA LEU A 152 -21.99 -41.35 2.22
C LEU A 152 -21.09 -42.55 1.93
N LYS A 153 -21.54 -43.78 2.22
CA LYS A 153 -20.83 -45.03 1.88
C LYS A 153 -20.67 -45.23 0.37
N LYS A 154 -21.64 -44.83 -0.45
CA LYS A 154 -21.53 -44.90 -1.92
C LYS A 154 -20.42 -43.97 -2.44
N ILE A 155 -20.18 -42.86 -1.74
CA ILE A 155 -19.14 -41.88 -2.08
C ILE A 155 -17.77 -42.32 -1.52
N LYS A 156 -17.76 -43.11 -0.44
CA LYS A 156 -16.57 -43.54 0.30
C LYS A 156 -15.67 -44.48 -0.52
N LYS A 157 -14.68 -43.91 -1.21
CA LYS A 157 -13.63 -44.69 -1.91
C LYS A 157 -12.44 -45.07 -1.03
N ASN A 158 -12.19 -44.39 0.10
CA ASN A 158 -11.05 -44.64 1.02
C ASN A 158 -11.39 -44.42 2.51
N LYS A 159 -10.58 -44.98 3.43
CA LYS A 159 -10.67 -44.82 4.90
C LYS A 159 -10.12 -43.46 5.41
N SER A 160 -10.39 -42.37 4.71
CA SER A 160 -10.06 -41.01 5.17
C SER A 160 -11.13 -40.49 6.13
N ASN A 161 -10.74 -39.62 7.07
CA ASN A 161 -11.66 -38.84 7.92
C ASN A 161 -12.03 -37.48 7.30
N LEU A 162 -11.56 -37.22 6.07
CA LEU A 162 -11.83 -36.02 5.29
C LEU A 162 -12.33 -36.45 3.89
N TRP A 163 -13.45 -35.88 3.47
CA TRP A 163 -14.03 -36.05 2.14
C TRP A 163 -14.36 -34.70 1.54
N HIS A 164 -13.82 -34.41 0.36
CA HIS A 164 -14.30 -33.28 -0.42
C HIS A 164 -15.62 -33.67 -1.10
N LEU A 165 -16.72 -33.04 -0.70
CA LEU A 165 -18.03 -33.24 -1.31
C LEU A 165 -18.22 -32.23 -2.44
N THR A 166 -18.45 -32.74 -3.65
CA THR A 166 -18.96 -31.90 -4.73
C THR A 166 -20.35 -31.37 -4.40
N THR A 167 -20.75 -30.30 -5.07
CA THR A 167 -22.07 -29.70 -4.85
C THR A 167 -23.26 -30.66 -5.04
N GLU A 168 -23.19 -31.57 -6.02
CA GLU A 168 -24.21 -32.61 -6.20
C GLU A 168 -24.26 -33.58 -5.00
N GLN A 169 -23.10 -33.88 -4.43
CA GLN A 169 -23.00 -34.73 -3.24
C GLN A 169 -23.52 -33.99 -2.01
N VAL A 170 -23.25 -32.69 -1.86
CA VAL A 170 -23.85 -31.87 -0.79
C VAL A 170 -25.38 -31.84 -0.93
N ASN A 171 -25.90 -31.61 -2.14
CA ASN A 171 -27.33 -31.59 -2.38
C ASN A 171 -27.97 -32.95 -2.08
N SER A 172 -27.40 -34.05 -2.58
CA SER A 172 -27.96 -35.39 -2.40
C SER A 172 -27.74 -35.99 -1.00
N LEU A 173 -26.69 -35.58 -0.28
CA LEU A 173 -26.42 -36.05 1.09
C LEU A 173 -27.13 -35.19 2.14
N ILE A 174 -27.09 -33.87 2.01
CA ILE A 174 -27.43 -32.95 3.09
C ILE A 174 -28.74 -32.24 2.76
N THR A 175 -28.79 -31.50 1.65
CA THR A 175 -29.93 -30.60 1.36
C THR A 175 -31.22 -31.36 1.06
N ALA A 176 -31.16 -32.43 0.27
CA ALA A 176 -32.32 -33.25 -0.11
C ALA A 176 -32.93 -34.01 1.09
N ASP A 177 -32.18 -34.20 2.17
CA ASP A 177 -32.63 -34.87 3.39
C ASP A 177 -33.05 -33.87 4.50
N GLY A 178 -33.47 -32.66 4.08
CA GLY A 178 -33.97 -31.61 4.97
C GLY A 178 -32.89 -30.78 5.66
N GLY A 179 -31.63 -30.92 5.24
CA GLY A 179 -30.49 -30.22 5.81
C GLY A 179 -30.18 -28.87 5.19
N HIS A 180 -29.01 -28.36 5.60
CA HIS A 180 -28.53 -27.02 5.29
C HIS A 180 -28.33 -26.83 3.78
N ASN A 181 -28.89 -25.75 3.23
CA ASN A 181 -28.69 -25.34 1.85
C ASN A 181 -27.62 -24.25 1.80
N LEU A 182 -26.39 -24.62 1.44
CA LEU A 182 -25.29 -23.66 1.32
C LEU A 182 -25.41 -22.71 0.13
N GLY A 183 -26.36 -22.95 -0.78
CA GLY A 183 -26.39 -22.30 -2.09
C GLY A 183 -25.23 -22.78 -2.96
N ILE A 184 -25.55 -23.32 -4.13
CA ILE A 184 -24.55 -23.73 -5.13
C ILE A 184 -23.86 -22.52 -5.77
N ALA A 185 -24.51 -21.36 -5.63
CA ALA A 185 -24.17 -20.09 -6.23
C ALA A 185 -24.27 -18.99 -5.16
N GLU A 186 -23.23 -18.18 -5.05
CA GLU A 186 -23.23 -16.96 -4.24
C GLU A 186 -23.40 -15.75 -5.14
N GLU A 187 -24.38 -14.90 -4.86
CA GLU A 187 -24.61 -13.69 -5.65
C GLU A 187 -23.50 -12.66 -5.38
N VAL A 188 -22.80 -12.27 -6.44
CA VAL A 188 -21.80 -11.21 -6.43
C VAL A 188 -22.49 -9.88 -6.71
N LYS A 189 -22.44 -8.96 -5.75
CA LYS A 189 -23.03 -7.63 -5.91
C LYS A 189 -22.22 -6.82 -6.93
N ILE A 190 -22.89 -6.32 -7.96
CA ILE A 190 -22.33 -5.38 -8.95
C ILE A 190 -23.17 -4.10 -8.89
N ALA A 191 -22.52 -2.94 -8.71
CA ALA A 191 -23.25 -1.68 -8.54
C ALA A 191 -23.72 -1.06 -9.86
N ASP A 192 -23.06 -1.36 -10.98
CA ASP A 192 -23.40 -0.84 -12.31
C ASP A 192 -23.23 -1.94 -13.37
N PHE A 193 -24.30 -2.70 -13.62
CA PHE A 193 -24.31 -3.76 -14.63
C PHE A 193 -24.22 -3.22 -16.06
N ASP A 194 -24.66 -2.00 -16.35
CA ASP A 194 -24.57 -1.44 -17.71
C ASP A 194 -23.12 -1.10 -18.08
N LYS A 195 -22.35 -0.62 -17.10
CA LYS A 195 -20.90 -0.42 -17.26
C LYS A 195 -20.15 -1.75 -17.34
N PHE A 196 -20.59 -2.75 -16.59
CA PHE A 196 -20.08 -4.11 -16.70
C PHE A 196 -20.29 -4.70 -18.10
N ASP A 197 -21.49 -4.57 -18.67
CA ASP A 197 -21.81 -4.99 -20.04
C ASP A 197 -20.96 -4.29 -21.10
N ARG A 198 -20.75 -2.97 -20.97
CA ARG A 198 -19.88 -2.23 -21.89
C ARG A 198 -18.46 -2.78 -21.87
N ASN A 199 -17.94 -3.12 -20.68
CA ASN A 199 -16.61 -3.70 -20.53
C ASN A 199 -16.54 -5.11 -21.14
N ILE A 200 -17.54 -5.96 -20.88
CA ILE A 200 -17.64 -7.30 -21.49
C ILE A 200 -17.66 -7.20 -23.01
N ASN A 201 -18.51 -6.35 -23.58
CA ASN A 201 -18.63 -6.20 -25.04
C ASN A 201 -17.32 -5.71 -25.67
N LYS A 202 -16.55 -4.88 -24.94
CA LYS A 202 -15.24 -4.38 -25.39
C LYS A 202 -14.19 -5.49 -25.46
N ILE A 203 -14.16 -6.39 -24.48
CA ILE A 203 -13.17 -7.48 -24.38
C ILE A 203 -13.62 -8.76 -25.09
N ASN A 204 -14.92 -8.89 -25.37
CA ASN A 204 -15.54 -10.02 -26.04
C ASN A 204 -16.29 -9.58 -27.32
N PRO A 205 -15.62 -8.95 -28.30
CA PRO A 205 -16.29 -8.46 -29.51
C PRO A 205 -16.91 -9.59 -30.34
N LYS A 206 -16.41 -10.83 -30.17
CA LYS A 206 -16.92 -12.04 -30.84
C LYS A 206 -18.08 -12.70 -30.10
N LYS A 207 -18.52 -12.15 -28.95
CA LYS A 207 -19.62 -12.66 -28.12
C LYS A 207 -19.48 -14.15 -27.78
N ALA A 208 -18.28 -14.59 -27.41
CA ALA A 208 -18.07 -15.94 -26.89
C ALA A 208 -18.87 -16.15 -25.59
N SER A 209 -19.45 -17.33 -25.40
CA SER A 209 -20.21 -17.70 -24.20
C SER A 209 -19.36 -17.93 -22.95
N ARG A 210 -18.03 -17.96 -23.12
CA ARG A 210 -17.03 -18.11 -22.06
C ARG A 210 -15.88 -17.15 -22.29
N LEU A 211 -15.51 -16.42 -21.26
CA LEU A 211 -14.35 -15.54 -21.23
C LEU A 211 -13.36 -16.03 -20.19
N HIS A 212 -12.14 -16.30 -20.65
CA HIS A 212 -11.05 -16.61 -19.75
C HIS A 212 -10.39 -15.29 -19.34
N LEU A 213 -10.61 -14.88 -18.09
CA LEU A 213 -10.08 -13.63 -17.55
C LEU A 213 -8.96 -13.94 -16.56
N SER A 214 -7.83 -13.24 -16.68
CA SER A 214 -6.86 -13.22 -15.58
C SER A 214 -7.50 -12.60 -14.34
N GLY A 215 -7.05 -12.99 -13.15
CA GLY A 215 -7.58 -12.45 -11.89
C GLY A 215 -7.60 -10.91 -11.85
N ALA A 216 -6.61 -10.25 -12.47
CA ALA A 216 -6.51 -8.80 -12.54
C ALA A 216 -7.60 -8.21 -13.45
N GLN A 217 -7.82 -8.80 -14.63
CA GLN A 217 -8.92 -8.40 -15.53
C GLN A 217 -10.28 -8.60 -14.86
N PHE A 218 -10.44 -9.70 -14.12
CA PHE A 218 -11.68 -10.03 -13.44
C PHE A 218 -11.95 -9.09 -12.25
N TYR A 219 -10.96 -8.90 -11.38
CA TYR A 219 -11.03 -8.00 -10.22
C TYR A 219 -11.29 -6.55 -10.64
N GLU A 220 -10.62 -6.09 -11.69
CA GLU A 220 -10.83 -4.76 -12.24
C GLU A 220 -12.25 -4.60 -12.81
N MET A 221 -12.76 -5.63 -13.49
CA MET A 221 -14.11 -5.65 -14.02
C MET A 221 -15.17 -5.62 -12.91
N ILE A 222 -14.96 -6.26 -11.75
CA ILE A 222 -15.88 -6.16 -10.61
C ILE A 222 -15.73 -4.82 -9.87
N THR A 223 -14.49 -4.41 -9.58
CA THR A 223 -14.19 -3.24 -8.73
C THR A 223 -14.54 -1.92 -9.42
N LEU A 224 -14.26 -1.78 -10.72
CA LEU A 224 -14.64 -0.57 -11.49
C LEU A 224 -16.15 -0.40 -11.63
N ASN A 225 -16.93 -1.46 -11.42
CA ASN A 225 -18.39 -1.45 -11.45
C ASN A 225 -19.01 -1.40 -10.05
N GLY A 226 -18.20 -1.00 -9.04
CA GLY A 226 -18.66 -0.70 -7.68
C GLY A 226 -19.01 -1.92 -6.84
N GLY A 227 -18.50 -3.11 -7.17
CA GLY A 227 -18.81 -4.37 -6.49
C GLY A 227 -18.31 -4.54 -5.05
N TYR A 228 -17.78 -3.49 -4.42
CA TYR A 228 -17.43 -3.49 -2.99
C TYR A 228 -17.94 -2.22 -2.33
N THR A 229 -19.03 -2.33 -1.58
CA THR A 229 -19.46 -1.28 -0.64
C THR A 229 -18.50 -1.29 0.55
N GLN A 230 -17.88 -0.14 0.78
CA GLN A 230 -16.93 0.18 1.85
C GLN A 230 -17.54 0.05 3.26
N ASP A 231 -17.91 -1.15 3.70
CA ASP A 231 -18.18 -1.42 5.12
C ASP A 231 -16.93 -2.06 5.75
N VAL A 232 -16.29 -1.24 6.59
CA VAL A 232 -14.93 -1.33 7.14
C VAL A 232 -14.67 -2.61 7.95
N ASP A 233 -15.71 -3.30 8.41
CA ASP A 233 -15.56 -4.51 9.23
C ASP A 233 -15.44 -5.80 8.40
N SER A 234 -15.98 -5.85 7.17
CA SER A 234 -15.75 -6.97 6.23
C SER A 234 -14.39 -6.89 5.52
N ASP A 235 -13.83 -5.67 5.49
CA ASP A 235 -12.55 -5.35 4.86
C ASP A 235 -11.34 -5.94 5.61
N TYR A 236 -11.42 -6.12 6.92
CA TYR A 236 -10.30 -6.63 7.72
C TYR A 236 -10.04 -8.13 7.49
N PHE A 237 -11.10 -8.93 7.36
CA PHE A 237 -10.99 -10.38 7.11
C PHE A 237 -10.53 -10.69 5.69
N MET A 238 -11.08 -9.99 4.67
CA MET A 238 -10.59 -10.13 3.29
C MET A 238 -9.16 -9.60 3.14
N GLN A 239 -8.78 -8.55 3.87
CA GLN A 239 -7.39 -8.08 3.91
C GLN A 239 -6.45 -9.09 4.58
N MET A 240 -6.87 -9.77 5.66
CA MET A 240 -6.07 -10.82 6.30
C MET A 240 -5.98 -12.10 5.46
N GLU A 241 -7.07 -12.51 4.82
CA GLU A 241 -7.06 -13.63 3.87
C GLU A 241 -6.23 -13.30 2.63
N PHE A 242 -6.32 -12.06 2.13
CA PHE A 242 -5.43 -11.52 1.08
C PHE A 242 -3.97 -11.54 1.51
N ILE A 243 -3.64 -11.11 2.73
CA ILE A 243 -2.27 -11.16 3.26
C ILE A 243 -1.79 -12.60 3.39
N CYS A 244 -2.57 -13.50 3.97
CA CYS A 244 -2.19 -14.91 4.10
C CYS A 244 -2.00 -15.54 2.72
N ASN A 245 -2.93 -15.35 1.79
CA ASN A 245 -2.82 -15.91 0.44
C ASN A 245 -1.70 -15.27 -0.39
N ALA A 246 -1.49 -13.95 -0.26
CA ALA A 246 -0.41 -13.24 -0.96
C ALA A 246 0.97 -13.46 -0.35
N LEU A 247 1.08 -13.68 0.96
CA LEU A 247 2.34 -13.96 1.63
C LEU A 247 2.76 -15.41 1.39
N PHE A 248 1.84 -16.38 1.51
CA PHE A 248 2.17 -17.80 1.43
C PHE A 248 2.11 -18.40 0.02
N PHE A 249 1.41 -17.77 -0.94
CA PHE A 249 1.40 -18.18 -2.35
C PHE A 249 1.98 -17.07 -3.23
N ALA A 250 2.99 -17.39 -4.03
CA ALA A 250 3.60 -16.47 -4.99
C ALA A 250 2.57 -16.08 -6.06
N ASN A 251 1.85 -14.98 -5.82
CA ASN A 251 0.83 -14.46 -6.72
C ASN A 251 1.46 -13.45 -7.66
N LYS A 252 0.87 -13.24 -8.85
CA LYS A 252 1.30 -12.13 -9.70
C LYS A 252 0.97 -10.82 -8.98
N GLY A 253 1.88 -9.85 -9.00
CA GLY A 253 1.67 -8.50 -8.50
C GLY A 253 1.41 -7.54 -9.65
N VAL A 254 0.65 -6.48 -9.39
CA VAL A 254 0.52 -5.35 -10.30
C VAL A 254 0.50 -4.04 -9.52
N LEU A 255 1.20 -3.04 -10.04
CA LEU A 255 1.12 -1.68 -9.51
C LEU A 255 -0.19 -1.05 -9.97
N MET A 256 -1.03 -0.52 -9.09
CA MET A 256 -2.30 0.11 -9.46
C MET A 256 -2.41 1.54 -8.91
N ASP A 257 -3.29 2.31 -9.53
CA ASP A 257 -3.67 3.65 -9.09
C ASP A 257 -4.52 3.60 -7.82
N GLU A 258 -4.06 4.30 -6.79
CA GLU A 258 -4.77 4.43 -5.51
C GLU A 258 -5.80 5.56 -5.53
N GLY A 259 -5.77 6.42 -6.55
CA GLY A 259 -6.46 7.69 -6.61
C GLY A 259 -5.91 8.70 -5.61
N ILE A 260 -5.84 9.97 -6.02
CA ILE A 260 -5.30 11.06 -5.19
C ILE A 260 -6.36 11.77 -4.31
N SER A 261 -7.65 11.42 -4.46
CA SER A 261 -8.71 11.97 -3.61
C SER A 261 -9.87 10.98 -3.40
N ARG A 262 -10.79 11.35 -2.50
CA ARG A 262 -12.04 10.66 -2.21
C ARG A 262 -13.21 11.64 -2.16
N LYS A 263 -14.38 11.24 -2.67
CA LYS A 263 -15.60 12.07 -2.67
C LYS A 263 -16.16 12.32 -1.27
N LYS A 264 -16.14 11.29 -0.42
CA LYS A 264 -16.60 11.35 0.96
C LYS A 264 -15.43 11.67 1.88
N ARG A 265 -15.69 12.46 2.92
CA ARG A 265 -14.74 12.67 4.00
C ARG A 265 -14.60 11.36 4.76
N HIS A 266 -13.47 10.70 4.58
CA HIS A 266 -13.07 9.55 5.37
C HIS A 266 -11.70 9.87 5.97
N ARG A 267 -11.56 9.57 7.27
CA ARG A 267 -10.31 9.74 8.00
C ARG A 267 -9.66 8.38 8.12
N SER A 268 -8.47 8.24 7.54
CA SER A 268 -7.69 7.01 7.63
C SER A 268 -6.34 7.32 8.25
N LYS A 269 -6.02 6.67 9.36
CA LYS A 269 -4.67 6.74 9.94
C LYS A 269 -3.71 6.00 9.03
N ILE A 270 -2.55 6.60 8.81
CA ILE A 270 -1.45 5.99 8.08
C ILE A 270 -0.14 6.23 8.83
N SER A 271 0.80 5.30 8.69
CA SER A 271 2.21 5.59 8.96
C SER A 271 2.93 5.90 7.66
N TYR A 272 3.99 6.70 7.70
CA TYR A 272 4.74 7.13 6.53
C TYR A 272 6.22 7.47 6.82
N GLN A 273 6.98 7.59 5.74
CA GLN A 273 8.29 8.26 5.69
C GLN A 273 8.38 8.98 4.34
N ALA A 274 8.75 10.25 4.34
CA ALA A 274 8.80 11.08 3.13
C ALA A 274 10.20 11.69 2.91
N TYR A 275 10.54 11.90 1.63
CA TYR A 275 11.81 12.40 1.14
C TYR A 275 11.61 13.48 0.08
N ASP A 276 12.50 14.46 0.06
CA ASP A 276 12.59 15.47 -0.97
C ASP A 276 13.02 14.84 -2.28
N ILE A 277 12.37 15.25 -3.36
CA ILE A 277 12.77 14.94 -4.71
C ILE A 277 12.77 16.21 -5.56
N THR A 278 13.50 16.18 -6.68
CA THR A 278 13.41 17.24 -7.68
C THR A 278 12.22 17.02 -8.62
N TYR A 279 11.91 18.04 -9.42
CA TYR A 279 10.93 17.89 -10.50
C TYR A 279 11.36 16.82 -11.52
N GLU A 280 12.65 16.74 -11.82
CA GLU A 280 13.21 15.74 -12.75
C GLU A 280 12.99 14.32 -12.22
N GLN A 281 13.26 14.09 -10.93
CA GLN A 281 12.99 12.80 -10.28
C GLN A 281 11.49 12.45 -10.28
N TYR A 282 10.62 13.44 -10.10
CA TYR A 282 9.17 13.23 -10.25
C TYR A 282 8.80 12.79 -11.69
N VAL A 283 9.39 13.40 -12.72
CA VAL A 283 9.17 13.00 -14.13
C VAL A 283 9.74 11.60 -14.40
N GLU A 284 10.91 11.27 -13.85
CA GLU A 284 11.49 9.93 -13.94
C GLU A 284 10.56 8.85 -13.36
N PHE A 285 10.00 9.12 -12.17
CA PHE A 285 9.00 8.24 -11.57
C PHE A 285 7.76 8.06 -12.47
N LEU A 286 7.25 9.14 -13.08
CA LEU A 286 6.13 9.04 -14.02
C LEU A 286 6.46 8.17 -15.24
N ARG A 287 7.70 8.21 -15.75
CA ARG A 287 8.12 7.33 -16.85
C ARG A 287 8.09 5.85 -16.44
N VAL A 288 8.49 5.54 -15.22
CA VAL A 288 8.38 4.18 -14.66
C VAL A 288 6.92 3.73 -14.61
N LEU A 289 6.02 4.61 -14.18
CA LEU A 289 4.59 4.33 -14.18
C LEU A 289 4.07 4.09 -15.59
N GLU A 290 4.32 4.98 -16.55
CA GLU A 290 3.85 4.84 -17.93
C GLU A 290 4.42 3.61 -18.64
N ALA A 291 5.66 3.22 -18.32
CA ALA A 291 6.28 1.99 -18.81
C ALA A 291 5.62 0.71 -18.23
N SER A 292 4.90 0.84 -17.11
CA SER A 292 4.17 -0.23 -16.42
C SER A 292 2.66 -0.18 -16.69
N GLN A 293 2.16 0.91 -17.29
CA GLN A 293 0.75 1.05 -17.65
C GLN A 293 0.34 0.05 -18.74
N SER A 294 -0.84 -0.52 -18.56
CA SER A 294 -1.52 -1.33 -19.57
C SER A 294 -2.82 -0.64 -19.99
N PHE A 295 -3.54 -1.22 -20.95
CA PHE A 295 -4.87 -0.74 -21.34
C PHE A 295 -5.87 -0.70 -20.16
N TYR A 296 -5.69 -1.62 -19.22
CA TYR A 296 -6.55 -1.83 -18.06
C TYR A 296 -6.04 -1.04 -16.85
N ASN A 297 -4.72 -0.92 -16.72
CA ASN A 297 -4.08 -0.21 -15.63
C ASN A 297 -3.51 1.13 -16.09
N GLN A 298 -4.34 2.17 -16.03
CA GLN A 298 -3.95 3.56 -16.28
C GLN A 298 -3.84 4.33 -14.95
N PHE A 299 -2.65 4.80 -14.62
CA PHE A 299 -2.44 5.71 -13.50
C PHE A 299 -3.01 7.10 -13.80
N LYS A 300 -4.08 7.49 -13.10
CA LYS A 300 -4.65 8.84 -13.17
C LYS A 300 -3.92 9.72 -12.17
N CYS A 301 -2.97 10.48 -12.67
CA CYS A 301 -2.14 11.37 -11.89
C CYS A 301 -1.91 12.69 -12.63
N TYR A 302 -1.34 13.66 -11.94
CA TYR A 302 -0.82 14.85 -12.60
C TYR A 302 0.40 14.48 -13.43
N LYS A 303 0.50 15.04 -14.64
CA LYS A 303 1.61 14.83 -15.56
C LYS A 303 1.97 16.15 -16.26
N PRO A 304 3.23 16.36 -16.70
CA PRO A 304 3.64 17.58 -17.38
C PRO A 304 2.81 17.86 -18.64
N HIS A 305 2.22 19.05 -18.74
CA HIS A 305 1.48 19.50 -19.91
C HIS A 305 2.23 20.57 -20.70
N THR A 306 2.69 21.61 -20.00
CA THR A 306 3.55 22.66 -20.53
C THR A 306 4.67 22.93 -19.55
N THR A 307 5.90 23.09 -20.05
CA THR A 307 7.09 23.29 -19.21
C THR A 307 7.90 24.46 -19.73
N THR A 308 8.29 25.34 -18.81
CA THR A 308 9.28 26.40 -19.00
C THR A 308 10.50 26.11 -18.12
N ASP A 309 11.52 26.97 -18.14
CA ASP A 309 12.70 26.81 -17.28
C ASP A 309 12.37 26.95 -15.78
N GLU A 310 11.33 27.70 -15.41
CA GLU A 310 10.99 27.99 -14.01
C GLU A 310 9.70 27.32 -13.54
N GLU A 311 8.73 27.16 -14.43
CA GLU A 311 7.39 26.66 -14.08
C GLU A 311 6.97 25.48 -14.96
N VAL A 312 6.15 24.61 -14.38
CA VAL A 312 5.47 23.53 -15.08
C VAL A 312 3.98 23.60 -14.80
N THR A 313 3.17 23.52 -15.84
CA THR A 313 1.75 23.22 -15.71
C THR A 313 1.56 21.73 -15.85
N LEU A 314 1.03 21.11 -14.80
CA LEU A 314 0.66 19.72 -14.74
C LEU A 314 -0.83 19.56 -15.07
N LYS A 315 -1.19 18.54 -15.85
CA LYS A 315 -2.57 18.17 -16.15
C LYS A 315 -2.90 16.82 -15.52
N PHE A 316 -4.05 16.71 -14.87
CA PHE A 316 -4.54 15.45 -14.33
C PHE A 316 -5.10 14.55 -15.45
N GLY A 317 -4.61 13.32 -15.57
CA GLY A 317 -5.08 12.39 -16.60
C GLY A 317 -4.43 11.00 -16.52
N GLY A 318 -4.95 10.07 -17.33
CA GLY A 318 -4.47 8.67 -17.40
C GLY A 318 -3.60 8.36 -18.63
N GLU A 319 -3.63 9.22 -19.64
CA GLU A 319 -3.00 9.00 -20.95
C GLU A 319 -1.47 8.97 -20.85
N LYS A 320 -0.81 8.15 -21.67
CA LYS A 320 0.65 8.16 -21.81
C LYS A 320 1.07 9.39 -22.58
N ILE A 321 1.87 10.25 -21.98
CA ILE A 321 2.32 11.49 -22.62
C ILE A 321 3.84 11.64 -22.61
N LEU A 322 4.55 10.85 -21.80
CA LEU A 322 6.00 10.93 -21.72
C LEU A 322 6.63 10.02 -22.78
N PRO A 323 7.80 10.42 -23.34
CA PRO A 323 8.53 9.54 -24.23
C PRO A 323 8.93 8.26 -23.49
N PRO A 324 8.90 7.10 -24.16
CA PRO A 324 9.35 5.85 -23.57
C PRO A 324 10.82 5.95 -23.16
N LEU A 325 11.17 5.35 -22.03
CA LEU A 325 12.57 5.20 -21.62
C LEU A 325 13.30 4.33 -22.65
N ASP A 326 14.38 4.84 -23.25
CA ASP A 326 15.23 4.05 -24.13
C ASP A 326 16.05 3.08 -23.29
N VAL A 327 15.58 1.84 -23.22
CA VAL A 327 16.20 0.74 -22.46
C VAL A 327 17.61 0.38 -22.97
N ASN A 328 18.04 0.92 -24.11
CA ASN A 328 19.36 0.68 -24.69
C ASN A 328 20.36 1.83 -24.45
N GLN A 329 19.90 2.99 -23.95
CA GLN A 329 20.75 4.11 -23.54
C GLN A 329 20.79 4.20 -22.01
N ILE A 330 21.08 3.08 -21.33
CA ILE A 330 21.17 3.06 -19.87
C ILE A 330 22.44 3.84 -19.48
N ASN A 331 22.28 5.10 -19.12
CA ASN A 331 23.27 5.75 -18.28
C ASN A 331 23.28 4.99 -16.94
N PRO A 332 24.42 4.68 -16.32
CA PRO A 332 24.45 4.05 -15.00
C PRO A 332 23.67 4.78 -13.88
N ASN A 333 23.26 6.03 -14.13
CA ASN A 333 22.40 6.83 -13.25
C ASN A 333 20.90 6.79 -13.62
N ASP A 334 20.52 6.12 -14.71
CA ASP A 334 19.12 6.00 -15.12
C ASP A 334 18.39 4.94 -14.30
N ILE A 335 17.08 5.15 -14.11
CA ILE A 335 16.23 4.20 -13.41
C ILE A 335 16.18 2.85 -14.14
N ASP A 336 16.60 1.78 -13.46
CA ASP A 336 16.43 0.41 -13.93
C ASP A 336 14.94 -0.01 -13.85
N VAL A 337 14.21 0.30 -14.93
CA VAL A 337 12.80 -0.06 -15.10
C VAL A 337 12.59 -1.57 -15.00
N ASN A 338 13.55 -2.39 -15.43
CA ASN A 338 13.40 -3.85 -15.38
C ASN A 338 13.47 -4.35 -13.94
N ARG A 339 14.38 -3.81 -13.13
CA ARG A 339 14.42 -4.09 -11.68
C ARG A 339 13.13 -3.66 -10.99
N ILE A 340 12.59 -2.49 -11.32
CA ILE A 340 11.30 -2.05 -10.76
C ILE A 340 10.18 -2.98 -11.21
N LYS A 341 10.11 -3.32 -12.50
CA LYS A 341 9.11 -4.25 -13.06
C LYS A 341 9.14 -5.59 -12.34
N ALA A 342 10.32 -6.16 -12.12
CA ALA A 342 10.50 -7.39 -11.34
C ALA A 342 10.01 -7.22 -9.88
N SER A 343 10.30 -6.07 -9.26
CA SER A 343 9.80 -5.80 -7.91
C SER A 343 8.27 -5.67 -7.84
N VAL A 344 7.59 -5.24 -8.90
CA VAL A 344 6.12 -5.08 -8.89
C VAL A 344 5.36 -6.28 -9.45
N SER A 345 6.00 -7.16 -10.23
CA SER A 345 5.35 -8.23 -11.01
C SER A 345 4.91 -9.47 -10.21
N GLU A 346 5.43 -9.66 -9.00
CA GLU A 346 5.17 -10.84 -8.15
C GLU A 346 4.95 -10.43 -6.71
N LEU A 347 4.05 -11.07 -5.97
CA LEU A 347 3.74 -10.81 -4.56
C LEU A 347 3.94 -12.10 -3.75
N HIS A 348 4.88 -12.08 -2.81
CA HIS A 348 5.18 -13.16 -1.84
C HIS A 348 5.92 -12.58 -0.61
N VAL A 349 6.23 -13.40 0.42
CA VAL A 349 6.94 -12.94 1.64
C VAL A 349 8.22 -12.16 1.34
N GLY A 350 8.97 -12.58 0.33
CA GLY A 350 10.21 -11.93 -0.12
C GLY A 350 10.02 -10.75 -1.09
N ASN A 351 8.77 -10.46 -1.49
CA ASN A 351 8.44 -9.39 -2.43
C ASN A 351 7.02 -8.84 -2.17
N THR A 352 6.81 -8.23 -1.02
CA THR A 352 5.52 -7.62 -0.63
C THR A 352 5.29 -6.25 -1.28
N CYS A 353 4.15 -5.60 -1.04
CA CYS A 353 3.95 -4.21 -1.48
C CYS A 353 4.89 -3.21 -0.76
N ARG A 354 5.39 -3.55 0.44
CA ARG A 354 6.45 -2.78 1.12
C ARG A 354 7.75 -2.80 0.31
N HIS A 355 8.16 -3.97 -0.19
CA HIS A 355 9.38 -4.12 -0.98
C HIS A 355 9.32 -3.31 -2.28
N SER A 356 8.18 -3.36 -2.98
CA SER A 356 7.99 -2.60 -4.21
C SER A 356 7.93 -1.10 -3.95
N ALA A 357 7.31 -0.67 -2.85
CA ALA A 357 7.31 0.75 -2.47
C ALA A 357 8.73 1.24 -2.16
N ILE A 358 9.55 0.44 -1.45
CA ILE A 358 10.97 0.75 -1.22
C ILE A 358 11.70 0.84 -2.56
N ALA A 359 11.57 -0.16 -3.43
CA ALA A 359 12.25 -0.18 -4.73
C ALA A 359 11.89 1.03 -5.61
N LEU A 360 10.62 1.46 -5.61
CA LEU A 360 10.16 2.66 -6.31
C LEU A 360 10.80 3.93 -5.74
N ILE A 361 10.88 4.06 -4.42
CA ILE A 361 11.52 5.23 -3.79
C ILE A 361 13.01 5.25 -4.07
N GLU A 362 13.71 4.14 -3.83
CA GLU A 362 15.16 4.06 -4.02
C GLU A 362 15.57 4.37 -5.45
N ALA A 363 14.81 3.88 -6.43
CA ALA A 363 15.03 4.19 -7.82
C ALA A 363 14.75 5.66 -8.16
N THR A 364 13.78 6.31 -7.50
CA THR A 364 13.46 7.72 -7.75
C THR A 364 14.48 8.66 -7.10
N GLN A 365 14.90 8.35 -5.88
CA GLN A 365 15.83 9.19 -5.12
C GLN A 365 17.31 8.91 -5.42
N HIS A 366 17.62 7.83 -6.15
CA HIS A 366 18.98 7.35 -6.43
C HIS A 366 19.81 7.06 -5.18
N ALA A 367 19.14 6.64 -4.10
CA ALA A 367 19.73 6.37 -2.80
C ALA A 367 18.87 5.35 -2.02
N PRO A 368 19.44 4.61 -1.06
CA PRO A 368 18.66 3.74 -0.16
C PRO A 368 17.68 4.54 0.69
N VAL A 369 16.56 3.91 1.06
CA VAL A 369 15.66 4.47 2.08
C VAL A 369 16.34 4.50 3.45
N SER A 370 15.77 5.26 4.37
CA SER A 370 16.21 5.32 5.76
C SER A 370 16.28 3.93 6.40
N SER A 371 17.26 3.72 7.28
CA SER A 371 17.36 2.51 8.10
C SER A 371 16.17 2.33 9.07
N LEU A 372 15.41 3.39 9.34
CA LEU A 372 14.16 3.32 10.09
C LEU A 372 13.00 2.72 9.27
N VAL A 373 13.11 2.68 7.95
CA VAL A 373 12.13 2.04 7.07
C VAL A 373 12.42 0.55 7.00
N SER A 374 11.68 -0.23 7.80
CA SER A 374 11.78 -1.67 7.75
C SER A 374 11.16 -2.23 6.46
N SER A 375 11.85 -3.18 5.83
CA SER A 375 11.27 -4.01 4.76
C SER A 375 10.25 -5.02 5.30
N THR A 376 10.25 -5.27 6.61
CA THR A 376 9.27 -6.15 7.27
C THR A 376 7.88 -5.54 7.18
N PHE A 377 7.01 -6.23 6.46
CA PHE A 377 5.65 -5.78 6.13
C PHE A 377 4.78 -5.39 7.33
N PHE A 378 4.90 -6.12 8.44
CA PHE A 378 4.08 -5.91 9.64
C PHE A 378 4.52 -4.71 10.49
N MET A 379 5.71 -4.16 10.23
CA MET A 379 6.20 -3.01 10.96
C MET A 379 5.57 -1.72 10.42
N GLU A 380 5.12 -0.87 11.34
CA GLU A 380 4.72 0.50 11.00
C GLU A 380 5.94 1.31 10.55
N LEU A 381 5.66 2.34 9.74
CA LEU A 381 6.66 3.32 9.35
C LEU A 381 6.89 4.34 10.49
N PRO A 382 8.01 5.09 10.47
CA PRO A 382 8.44 5.85 11.64
C PRO A 382 7.51 7.01 12.04
N TYR A 383 6.80 7.61 11.08
CA TYR A 383 5.93 8.76 11.32
C TYR A 383 4.48 8.42 11.08
N GLU A 384 3.57 9.18 11.70
CA GLU A 384 2.13 8.98 11.58
C GLU A 384 1.43 10.25 11.10
N THR A 385 0.39 10.07 10.29
CA THR A 385 -0.53 11.14 9.91
C THR A 385 -1.93 10.56 9.65
N GLU A 386 -2.86 11.41 9.25
CA GLU A 386 -4.20 11.02 8.84
C GLU A 386 -4.46 11.51 7.43
N LEU A 387 -5.07 10.67 6.61
CA LEU A 387 -5.60 11.07 5.33
C LEU A 387 -7.02 11.64 5.53
N GLU A 388 -7.25 12.87 5.11
CA GLU A 388 -8.58 13.46 4.94
C GLU A 388 -8.88 13.57 3.44
N PHE A 389 -9.99 12.99 2.99
CA PHE A 389 -10.33 12.93 1.55
C PHE A 389 -9.24 12.29 0.68
N GLY A 390 -8.40 11.41 1.24
CA GLY A 390 -7.30 10.75 0.53
C GLY A 390 -5.98 11.53 0.48
N SER A 391 -5.91 12.74 1.06
CA SER A 391 -4.69 13.55 1.17
C SER A 391 -4.27 13.70 2.63
N PRO A 392 -2.97 13.84 2.94
CA PRO A 392 -2.52 14.13 4.31
C PRO A 392 -3.24 15.35 4.91
N SER A 393 -3.62 15.24 6.18
CA SER A 393 -4.36 16.24 6.93
C SER A 393 -3.55 17.52 7.09
N GLU A 394 -4.13 18.68 6.79
CA GLU A 394 -3.50 19.99 7.00
C GLU A 394 -3.27 20.34 8.48
N ASN A 395 -3.94 19.61 9.38
CA ASN A 395 -3.88 19.81 10.83
C ASN A 395 -2.74 19.03 11.50
N ILE A 396 -2.13 18.08 10.79
CA ILE A 396 -1.04 17.24 11.30
C ILE A 396 0.20 17.55 10.47
N PRO A 397 1.35 17.90 11.09
CA PRO A 397 2.58 18.11 10.35
C PRO A 397 2.97 16.89 9.50
N PHE A 398 3.20 17.10 8.21
CA PHE A 398 3.73 16.15 7.27
C PHE A 398 5.21 16.45 7.02
N TYR A 399 6.10 15.66 7.62
CA TYR A 399 7.54 15.90 7.57
C TYR A 399 8.18 15.22 6.38
N VAL A 400 8.94 15.99 5.60
CA VAL A 400 9.69 15.52 4.44
C VAL A 400 11.18 15.70 4.72
N LEU A 401 11.93 14.59 4.78
CA LEU A 401 13.38 14.62 4.93
C LEU A 401 14.04 15.12 3.64
N PRO A 402 15.19 15.81 3.71
CA PRO A 402 16.00 16.04 2.51
C PRO A 402 16.49 14.71 1.93
N GLN A 403 17.13 14.75 0.76
CA GLN A 403 17.82 13.57 0.24
C GLN A 403 18.86 13.06 1.25
N PRO A 404 19.09 11.74 1.38
CA PRO A 404 20.02 11.20 2.35
C PRO A 404 21.48 11.54 2.00
N PRO A 405 22.41 11.58 2.98
CA PRO A 405 23.81 11.92 2.77
C PRO A 405 24.52 11.14 1.64
N ILE A 406 24.11 9.91 1.40
CA ILE A 406 24.68 9.03 0.37
C ILE A 406 24.34 9.49 -1.07
N ALA A 407 23.29 10.29 -1.25
CA ALA A 407 22.94 10.90 -2.54
C ALA A 407 23.97 11.97 -2.97
N PHE A 408 24.78 12.47 -2.04
CA PHE A 408 25.76 13.52 -2.30
C PHE A 408 27.18 12.95 -2.37
N PHE A 409 27.92 13.32 -3.42
CA PHE A 409 29.34 13.02 -3.51
C PHE A 409 30.13 13.95 -2.58
N VAL A 410 30.47 13.45 -1.39
CA VAL A 410 31.27 14.19 -0.40
C VAL A 410 32.65 13.54 -0.25
N SER A 411 33.66 14.18 -0.82
CA SER A 411 35.05 13.68 -0.79
C SER A 411 35.72 13.74 0.58
N ASN A 412 35.23 14.60 1.48
CA ASN A 412 35.80 14.81 2.80
C ASN A 412 35.03 14.03 3.88
N ASN A 413 35.69 13.07 4.54
CA ASN A 413 35.10 12.23 5.59
C ASN A 413 34.52 13.02 6.78
N THR A 414 35.15 14.14 7.18
CA THR A 414 34.63 14.99 8.25
C THR A 414 33.31 15.64 7.86
N LYS A 415 33.22 16.17 6.63
CA LYS A 415 31.96 16.71 6.09
C LYS A 415 30.89 15.63 6.01
N LYS A 416 31.24 14.44 5.53
CA LYS A 416 30.34 13.29 5.44
C LYS A 416 29.78 12.91 6.82
N ASN A 417 30.63 12.79 7.83
CA ASN A 417 30.20 12.49 9.21
C ASN A 417 29.24 13.55 9.75
N LEU A 418 29.55 14.82 9.49
CA LEU A 418 28.72 15.95 9.91
C LEU A 418 27.31 15.89 9.30
N ILE A 419 27.20 15.76 7.97
CA ILE A 419 25.89 15.72 7.31
C ILE A 419 25.10 14.49 7.72
N THR A 420 25.75 13.35 7.96
CA THR A 420 25.11 12.15 8.53
C THR A 420 24.53 12.43 9.90
N LYS A 421 25.30 13.04 10.81
CA LYS A 421 24.84 13.43 12.15
C LYS A 421 23.64 14.39 12.11
N LEU A 422 23.67 15.38 11.22
CA LEU A 422 22.53 16.31 11.04
C LEU A 422 21.29 15.57 10.54
N TYR A 423 21.46 14.69 9.56
CA TYR A 423 20.38 13.89 8.98
C TYR A 423 19.72 12.96 10.01
N GLU A 424 20.52 12.15 10.70
CA GLU A 424 20.06 11.25 11.78
C GLU A 424 19.32 12.03 12.88
N ARG A 425 19.76 13.26 13.17
CA ARG A 425 19.09 14.10 14.16
C ARG A 425 17.73 14.58 13.69
N MET A 426 17.60 14.99 12.43
CA MET A 426 16.31 15.38 11.84
C MET A 426 15.35 14.20 11.87
N GLU A 427 15.84 13.01 11.50
CA GLU A 427 15.04 11.80 11.44
C GLU A 427 14.55 11.34 12.82
N ASN A 428 15.46 11.20 13.78
CA ASN A 428 15.13 10.68 15.11
C ASN A 428 14.31 11.66 15.96
N MET A 429 14.40 12.97 15.67
CA MET A 429 13.67 13.93 16.50
C MET A 429 12.16 13.88 16.34
N LEU A 430 11.70 13.41 15.17
CA LEU A 430 10.28 13.32 14.84
C LEU A 430 9.57 12.19 15.59
N LEU A 431 10.33 11.21 16.11
CA LEU A 431 9.81 10.10 16.92
C LEU A 431 9.39 10.50 18.34
N LEU A 432 9.78 11.71 18.79
CA LEU A 432 9.61 12.12 20.19
C LEU A 432 8.36 12.98 20.41
N GLU A 433 8.24 14.09 19.68
CA GLU A 433 7.12 15.02 19.78
C GLU A 433 6.86 15.68 18.41
N PRO A 434 6.33 14.93 17.43
CA PRO A 434 6.17 15.40 16.06
C PRO A 434 5.21 16.58 15.95
N CYS A 435 4.23 16.73 16.85
CA CYS A 435 3.26 17.82 16.76
C CYS A 435 3.73 19.12 17.42
N SER A 436 4.85 19.13 18.16
CA SER A 436 5.24 20.34 18.91
C SER A 436 5.83 21.41 17.97
N SER A 437 5.46 22.68 18.20
CA SER A 437 5.99 23.81 17.43
C SER A 437 7.52 23.91 17.53
N SER A 438 8.09 23.53 18.67
CA SER A 438 9.54 23.47 18.88
C SER A 438 10.21 22.42 17.99
N THR A 439 9.62 21.22 17.85
CA THR A 439 10.12 20.20 16.92
C THR A 439 10.05 20.68 15.47
N GLN A 440 8.91 21.24 15.04
CA GLN A 440 8.73 21.75 13.68
C GLN A 440 9.78 22.81 13.32
N LYS A 441 10.01 23.80 14.21
CA LYS A 441 11.00 24.86 14.00
C LYS A 441 12.43 24.30 13.95
N LYS A 442 12.77 23.40 14.87
CA LYS A 442 14.12 22.79 14.90
C LYS A 442 14.38 21.91 13.67
N PHE A 443 13.38 21.14 13.24
CA PHE A 443 13.46 20.34 12.04
C PHE A 443 13.75 21.23 10.83
N LEU A 444 12.96 22.30 10.63
CA LEU A 444 13.14 23.22 9.51
C LEU A 444 14.53 23.87 9.52
N ARG A 445 14.99 24.39 10.67
CA ARG A 445 16.32 25.00 10.77
C ARG A 445 17.45 24.01 10.47
N LEU A 446 17.36 22.78 10.97
CA LEU A 446 18.36 21.76 10.65
C LEU A 446 18.33 21.36 9.18
N LYS A 447 17.14 21.31 8.57
CA LYS A 447 16.98 21.02 7.15
C LYS A 447 17.62 22.11 6.29
N GLU A 448 17.40 23.38 6.63
CA GLU A 448 18.07 24.52 6.00
C GLU A 448 19.60 24.38 6.09
N LEU A 449 20.15 24.18 7.29
CA LEU A 449 21.60 23.99 7.47
C LEU A 449 22.13 22.80 6.66
N TYR A 450 21.42 21.69 6.67
CA TYR A 450 21.80 20.50 5.92
C TYR A 450 21.90 20.80 4.43
N LEU A 451 20.87 21.44 3.87
CA LEU A 451 20.79 21.80 2.45
C LEU A 451 21.84 22.86 2.07
N ASP A 452 22.13 23.81 2.95
CA ASP A 452 23.20 24.80 2.76
C ASP A 452 24.57 24.12 2.63
N ILE A 453 24.83 23.07 3.41
CA ILE A 453 26.11 22.34 3.40
C ILE A 453 26.26 21.43 2.18
N VAL A 454 25.20 20.76 1.74
CA VAL A 454 25.24 19.76 0.63
C VAL A 454 24.86 20.34 -0.73
N GLY A 455 24.39 21.59 -0.78
CA GLY A 455 23.89 22.23 -1.98
C GLY A 455 24.94 22.43 -3.09
N PRO A 456 24.51 22.60 -4.35
CA PRO A 456 25.38 22.61 -5.54
C PRO A 456 26.40 23.75 -5.58
N SER A 457 26.20 24.81 -4.80
CA SER A 457 27.04 26.01 -4.80
C SER A 457 28.13 26.02 -3.73
N GLN A 458 28.26 25.01 -2.86
CA GLN A 458 29.03 25.16 -1.61
C GLN A 458 30.12 24.09 -1.41
N ASN A 459 31.33 24.40 -1.85
CA ASN A 459 32.55 23.63 -1.57
C ASN A 459 33.35 24.25 -0.42
N PHE A 460 32.78 24.29 0.78
CA PHE A 460 33.46 24.87 1.94
C PHE A 460 34.82 24.22 2.23
N SER A 461 35.85 25.00 2.52
CA SER A 461 36.97 24.51 3.34
C SER A 461 36.47 24.14 4.75
N LEU A 462 37.28 23.42 5.54
CA LEU A 462 36.90 23.11 6.93
C LEU A 462 36.74 24.38 7.79
N ASP A 463 37.54 25.40 7.51
CA ASP A 463 37.51 26.69 8.23
C ASP A 463 36.25 27.49 7.89
N GLU A 464 35.89 27.56 6.60
CA GLU A 464 34.64 28.21 6.17
C GLU A 464 33.42 27.46 6.70
N LEU A 465 33.45 26.12 6.71
CA LEU A 465 32.35 25.31 7.25
C LEU A 465 32.18 25.52 8.75
N LEU A 466 33.28 25.56 9.52
CA LEU A 466 33.24 25.87 10.95
C LEU A 466 32.66 27.27 11.20
N THR A 467 33.15 28.27 10.47
CA THR A 467 32.67 29.66 10.58
C THR A 467 31.18 29.77 10.24
N HIS A 468 30.76 29.08 9.18
CA HIS A 468 29.36 29.03 8.75
C HIS A 468 28.46 28.42 9.83
N ILE A 469 28.84 27.28 10.41
CA ILE A 469 28.07 26.61 11.48
C ILE A 469 28.01 27.47 12.74
N GLN A 470 29.10 28.13 13.12
CA GLN A 470 29.13 29.02 14.28
C GLN A 470 28.20 30.22 14.11
N ASN A 471 28.19 30.83 12.92
CA ASN A 471 27.29 31.93 12.59
C ASN A 471 25.83 31.45 12.60
N TRP A 472 25.54 30.35 11.91
CA TRP A 472 24.20 29.76 11.89
C TRP A 472 23.70 29.39 13.29
N LYS A 473 24.56 28.82 14.15
CA LYS A 473 24.23 28.49 15.55
C LYS A 473 23.88 29.73 16.35
N LYS A 474 24.65 30.82 16.17
CA LYS A 474 24.41 32.11 16.84
C LYS A 474 23.06 32.69 16.45
N GLU A 475 22.74 32.68 15.16
CA GLU A 475 21.47 33.18 14.61
C GLU A 475 20.27 32.35 15.07
N ASN A 476 20.43 31.03 15.19
CA ASN A 476 19.35 30.10 15.54
C ASN A 476 19.32 29.72 17.03
N LYS A 477 20.13 30.37 17.88
CA LYS A 477 20.36 29.99 19.28
C LYS A 477 19.07 29.76 20.08
N THR A 478 18.11 30.69 19.99
CA THR A 478 16.84 30.62 20.73
C THR A 478 16.05 29.36 20.37
N THR A 479 15.95 29.06 19.07
CA THR A 479 15.28 27.85 18.56
C THR A 479 16.01 26.59 19.02
N LEU A 480 17.34 26.58 18.98
CA LEU A 480 18.16 25.44 19.34
C LEU A 480 18.13 25.15 20.85
N GLU A 481 18.12 26.17 21.71
CA GLU A 481 18.10 26.02 23.17
C GLU A 481 16.73 25.59 23.72
N THR A 482 15.64 25.96 23.04
CA THR A 482 14.26 25.69 23.48
C THR A 482 14.06 24.21 23.81
N LEU A 483 13.70 23.86 25.04
CA LEU A 483 13.39 22.48 25.42
C LEU A 483 12.02 22.08 24.89
N ARG A 484 11.87 20.82 24.50
CA ARG A 484 10.60 20.24 24.03
C ARG A 484 9.62 20.00 25.18
N LYS A 485 10.14 19.39 26.24
CA LYS A 485 9.48 19.26 27.55
C LYS A 485 10.25 20.05 28.59
N THR A 486 9.54 20.93 29.28
CA THR A 486 10.02 21.64 30.46
C THR A 486 9.40 21.02 31.70
N TYR A 487 10.21 20.82 32.72
CA TYR A 487 9.78 20.37 34.04
C TYR A 487 9.92 21.51 35.05
N PHE A 488 9.25 21.39 36.21
CA PHE A 488 9.28 22.46 37.22
C PHE A 488 10.69 22.77 37.73
N TRP A 489 11.63 21.82 37.68
CA TRP A 489 13.02 22.05 38.07
C TRP A 489 13.86 22.75 37.00
N ASP A 490 13.36 22.87 35.76
CA ASP A 490 14.06 23.59 34.70
C ASP A 490 14.05 25.12 34.93
N THR A 491 13.24 25.62 35.87
CA THR A 491 13.24 27.02 36.31
C THR A 491 14.20 27.28 37.48
N LEU A 492 14.85 26.23 38.02
CA LEU A 492 15.82 26.39 39.10
C LEU A 492 17.15 26.90 38.51
N PRO A 493 17.75 27.97 39.08
CA PRO A 493 18.90 28.65 38.47
C PRO A 493 20.17 27.78 38.33
N PHE A 494 20.22 26.64 39.02
CA PHE A 494 21.35 25.72 39.02
C PHE A 494 21.16 24.50 38.11
N ILE A 495 19.99 24.29 37.49
CA ILE A 495 19.74 23.18 36.56
C ILE A 495 19.57 23.75 35.15
N LYS A 496 20.68 23.84 34.40
CA LYS A 496 20.66 24.26 32.99
C LYS A 496 20.71 23.05 32.07
N ARG A 497 19.55 22.60 31.59
CA ARG A 497 19.48 21.54 30.56
C ARG A 497 19.70 22.12 29.18
N GLN A 498 20.53 21.45 28.40
CA GLN A 498 20.76 21.75 26.99
C GLN A 498 19.87 20.84 26.14
N SER A 499 19.25 21.41 25.10
CA SER A 499 18.51 20.60 24.14
C SER A 499 19.47 19.69 23.38
N SER A 500 19.06 18.45 23.06
CA SER A 500 19.94 17.54 22.33
C SER A 500 20.26 18.00 20.90
N THR A 501 19.50 18.94 20.34
CA THR A 501 19.87 19.58 19.06
C THR A 501 21.00 20.57 19.27
N MET A 502 20.96 21.40 20.32
CA MET A 502 22.07 22.29 20.65
C MET A 502 23.33 21.50 21.03
N LYS A 503 23.16 20.36 21.73
CA LYS A 503 24.28 19.47 22.07
C LYS A 503 24.99 18.95 20.82
N LEU A 504 24.22 18.44 19.84
CA LEU A 504 24.77 17.97 18.57
C LEU A 504 25.58 19.05 17.84
N ILE A 505 25.05 20.27 17.75
CA ILE A 505 25.75 21.35 17.03
C ILE A 505 27.06 21.72 17.74
N THR A 506 27.08 21.75 19.08
CA THR A 506 28.34 21.91 19.82
C THR A 506 29.32 20.77 19.57
N GLU A 507 28.86 19.51 19.57
CA GLU A 507 29.71 18.34 19.28
C GLU A 507 30.31 18.40 17.86
N VAL A 508 29.53 18.88 16.89
CA VAL A 508 29.97 19.10 15.50
C VAL A 508 31.05 20.20 15.43
N GLU A 509 30.85 21.32 16.13
CA GLU A 509 31.85 22.40 16.19
C GLU A 509 33.18 21.92 16.78
N GLU A 510 33.14 21.19 17.89
CA GLU A 510 34.33 20.63 18.55
C GLU A 510 35.06 19.63 17.65
N GLU A 511 34.33 18.82 16.89
CA GLU A 511 34.91 17.89 15.91
C GLU A 511 35.59 18.62 14.75
N LEU A 512 34.96 19.66 14.21
CA LEU A 512 35.56 20.49 13.15
C LEU A 512 36.82 21.20 13.65
N GLN A 513 36.80 21.75 14.86
CA GLN A 513 37.97 22.38 15.48
C GLN A 513 39.12 21.39 15.69
N ARG A 514 38.85 20.17 16.17
CA ARG A 514 39.88 19.13 16.33
C ARG A 514 40.50 18.74 14.98
N ASN A 515 39.67 18.51 13.97
CA ASN A 515 40.16 18.13 12.63
C ASN A 515 40.96 19.26 11.95
N ARG A 516 40.67 20.52 12.28
CA ARG A 516 41.50 21.68 11.89
C ARG A 516 42.89 21.60 12.51
N THR A 517 42.98 21.34 13.82
CA THR A 517 44.26 21.29 14.55
C THR A 517 45.16 20.11 14.17
N LEU A 518 44.58 19.04 13.60
CA LEU A 518 45.31 17.84 13.16
C LEU A 518 45.87 17.94 11.73
N LYS A 519 45.58 19.01 10.99
CA LYS A 519 46.19 19.33 9.68
C LYS A 519 47.03 20.62 9.71
N PRO A 520 48.09 20.73 10.53
CA PRO A 520 49.12 21.73 10.25
C PRO A 520 50.09 21.14 9.21
N ASP A 521 50.25 21.85 8.10
CA ASP A 521 51.28 21.67 7.07
C ASP A 521 51.18 20.42 6.16
N SER A 522 50.47 20.58 5.02
CA SER A 522 50.75 19.88 3.77
C SER A 522 50.73 20.86 2.61
#